data_AF-A0A329USK0-F1
#
_entry.id   AF-A0A329USK0-F1
#
_cell.length_a   1.000
_cell.length_b   1.000
_cell.length_c   1.000
_cell.angle_alpha   90.00
_cell.angle_beta   90.00
_cell.angle_gamma   90.00
#
_symmetry.space_group_name_H-M   'P 1'
#
loop_
_entity.id
_entity.type
_entity.pdbx_description
1 polymer ?
#
loop_
_entity_poly.entity_id
_entity_poly.type
_entity_poly.pdbx_seq_one_letter_code
_entity_poly.pdbx_strand_id
1 'polypeptide(L)'
;MILTKMTEQYYDWLYKIVCGEWEPRNLSFHRLLMFLYNRRYIPACEMDVCRATDGINLRYRFATENDIPYAQVMDTFNGVPCSLLEMMVALALRIEEHIMEDAAAGNRVGQWFWNMVVSLGLAAMDDNRFSEERAVSIINRFDHRDYQPNGAGGLFTLSHPTEDMRQLDIWYQLMAYLNENEF
;
A
#
# COMPACT_ATOMS: atom_id res chain seq x y z
N MET A 1 -15.86 -5.79 3.79
CA MET A 1 -16.65 -5.34 2.62
C MET A 1 -17.40 -6.55 2.06
N ILE A 2 -18.58 -6.37 1.46
CA ILE A 2 -19.27 -7.49 0.77
C ILE A 2 -18.58 -7.67 -0.59
N LEU A 3 -18.08 -8.87 -0.86
CA LEU A 3 -17.46 -9.21 -2.14
C LEU A 3 -18.54 -9.26 -3.23
N THR A 4 -18.52 -8.27 -4.10
CA THR A 4 -19.21 -8.25 -5.40
C THR A 4 -18.21 -8.58 -6.50
N LYS A 5 -18.72 -8.96 -7.68
CA LYS A 5 -17.87 -9.16 -8.87
C LYS A 5 -16.96 -7.96 -9.18
N MET A 6 -17.46 -6.73 -8.98
CA MET A 6 -16.68 -5.50 -9.22
C MET A 6 -15.56 -5.33 -8.20
N THR A 7 -15.83 -5.58 -6.91
CA THR A 7 -14.80 -5.50 -5.87
C THR A 7 -13.74 -6.59 -6.00
N GLU A 8 -14.11 -7.78 -6.50
CA GLU A 8 -13.16 -8.86 -6.81
C GLU A 8 -12.25 -8.45 -7.97
N GLN A 9 -12.81 -7.96 -9.08
CA GLN A 9 -12.01 -7.47 -10.21
C GLN A 9 -11.07 -6.32 -9.83
N TYR A 10 -11.55 -5.39 -9.00
CA TYR A 10 -10.71 -4.30 -8.51
C TYR A 10 -9.59 -4.79 -7.60
N TYR A 11 -9.87 -5.75 -6.72
CA TYR A 11 -8.85 -6.40 -5.91
C TYR A 11 -7.81 -7.13 -6.76
N ASP A 12 -8.23 -7.90 -7.75
CA ASP A 12 -7.32 -8.61 -8.66
C ASP A 12 -6.42 -7.63 -9.44
N TRP A 13 -6.97 -6.48 -9.83
CA TRP A 13 -6.21 -5.40 -10.46
C TRP A 13 -5.14 -4.82 -9.51
N LEU A 14 -5.49 -4.53 -8.24
CA LEU A 14 -4.51 -4.10 -7.22
C LEU A 14 -3.45 -5.18 -6.96
N TYR A 15 -3.85 -6.44 -6.86
CA TYR A 15 -2.96 -7.59 -6.65
C TYR A 15 -1.94 -7.69 -7.79
N LYS A 16 -2.40 -7.60 -9.04
CA LYS A 16 -1.56 -7.65 -10.24
C LYS A 16 -0.54 -6.52 -10.29
N ILE A 17 -0.89 -5.31 -9.82
CA ILE A 17 0.05 -4.17 -9.77
C ILE A 17 1.27 -4.48 -8.88
N VAL A 18 1.07 -5.13 -7.73
CA VAL A 18 2.14 -5.31 -6.73
C VAL A 18 2.80 -6.67 -6.77
N CYS A 19 2.13 -7.70 -7.30
CA CYS A 19 2.69 -9.04 -7.46
C CYS A 19 3.15 -9.32 -8.89
N GLY A 20 2.69 -8.55 -9.88
CA GLY A 20 2.93 -8.82 -11.29
C GLY A 20 2.10 -9.99 -11.83
N GLU A 21 2.42 -10.43 -13.06
CA GLU A 21 1.81 -11.61 -13.69
C GLU A 21 2.54 -12.92 -13.34
N TRP A 22 3.70 -12.82 -12.70
CA TRP A 22 4.58 -13.96 -12.43
C TRP A 22 4.63 -14.23 -10.93
N GLU A 23 4.25 -15.43 -10.52
CA GLU A 23 4.43 -15.93 -9.15
C GLU A 23 5.71 -16.79 -9.08
N PRO A 24 6.91 -16.22 -8.93
CA PRO A 24 8.07 -17.01 -8.62
C PRO A 24 7.95 -17.63 -7.23
N ARG A 25 8.36 -18.91 -7.13
CA ARG A 25 8.61 -19.64 -5.87
C ARG A 25 7.39 -20.19 -5.13
N ASN A 26 6.23 -20.34 -5.76
CA ASN A 26 4.99 -20.84 -5.12
C ASN A 26 4.59 -20.04 -3.85
N LEU A 27 4.97 -18.76 -3.80
CA LEU A 27 4.55 -17.85 -2.74
C LEU A 27 3.34 -17.07 -3.25
N SER A 28 2.25 -17.15 -2.51
CA SER A 28 1.04 -16.35 -2.74
C SER A 28 0.77 -15.52 -1.49
N PHE A 29 0.22 -14.32 -1.69
CA PHE A 29 -0.05 -13.35 -0.63
C PHE A 29 -1.51 -12.89 -0.63
N HIS A 30 -2.41 -13.66 -1.24
CA HIS A 30 -3.82 -13.28 -1.33
C HIS A 30 -4.43 -13.00 0.04
N ARG A 31 -4.11 -13.81 1.06
CA ARG A 31 -4.64 -13.63 2.42
C ARG A 31 -4.17 -12.33 3.06
N LEU A 32 -2.87 -12.00 2.92
CA LEU A 32 -2.32 -10.76 3.42
C LEU A 32 -2.91 -9.55 2.69
N LEU A 33 -2.92 -9.56 1.36
CA LEU A 33 -3.40 -8.42 0.58
C LEU A 33 -4.90 -8.24 0.73
N MET A 34 -5.68 -9.32 0.84
CA MET A 34 -7.12 -9.26 1.13
C MET A 34 -7.39 -8.71 2.53
N PHE A 35 -6.55 -9.03 3.51
CA PHE A 35 -6.60 -8.42 4.84
C PHE A 35 -6.36 -6.90 4.77
N LEU A 36 -5.31 -6.45 4.08
CA LEU A 36 -5.02 -5.02 3.89
C LEU A 36 -6.14 -4.30 3.11
N TYR A 37 -6.74 -4.97 2.13
CA TYR A 37 -7.85 -4.45 1.34
C TYR A 37 -9.14 -4.28 2.15
N ASN A 38 -9.40 -5.20 3.10
CA ASN A 38 -10.55 -5.09 3.99
C ASN A 38 -10.33 -4.15 5.18
N ARG A 39 -9.09 -3.71 5.43
CA ARG A 39 -8.75 -2.77 6.49
C ARG A 39 -8.82 -1.34 5.99
N ARG A 40 -9.63 -0.50 6.64
CA ARG A 40 -9.66 0.94 6.37
C ARG A 40 -8.30 1.56 6.72
N TYR A 41 -7.79 2.42 5.85
CA TYR A 41 -6.67 3.30 6.18
C TYR A 41 -7.12 4.45 7.08
N ILE A 42 -6.43 4.65 8.21
CA ILE A 42 -6.66 5.76 9.14
C ILE A 42 -5.50 6.75 9.02
N PRO A 43 -5.73 7.95 8.45
CA PRO A 43 -4.71 9.00 8.44
C PRO A 43 -4.33 9.40 9.87
N ALA A 44 -3.04 9.43 10.17
CA ALA A 44 -2.57 9.80 11.49
C ALA A 44 -2.53 11.33 11.72
N CYS A 45 -2.50 12.11 10.64
CA CYS A 45 -2.60 13.57 10.67
C CYS A 45 -3.33 14.11 9.43
N GLU A 46 -3.62 15.41 9.42
CA GLU A 46 -4.34 16.07 8.32
C GLU A 46 -3.61 15.91 6.97
N MET A 47 -2.28 16.03 6.97
CA MET A 47 -1.46 15.86 5.75
C MET A 47 -1.56 14.45 5.14
N ASP A 48 -1.83 13.44 5.97
CA ASP A 48 -1.97 12.04 5.54
C ASP A 48 -3.33 11.75 4.89
N VAL A 49 -4.30 12.69 4.96
CA VAL A 49 -5.61 12.56 4.27
C VAL A 49 -5.42 12.53 2.76
N CYS A 50 -4.45 13.28 2.23
CA CYS A 50 -4.12 13.24 0.82
C CYS A 50 -3.74 11.82 0.35
N ARG A 51 -3.08 11.01 1.19
CA ARG A 51 -2.75 9.61 0.87
C ARG A 51 -3.99 8.73 0.73
N ALA A 52 -5.03 8.99 1.52
CA ALA A 52 -6.31 8.31 1.35
C ALA A 52 -6.97 8.69 0.02
N THR A 53 -6.94 9.98 -0.35
CA THR A 53 -7.44 10.47 -1.64
C THR A 53 -6.69 9.83 -2.81
N ASP A 54 -5.37 9.70 -2.72
CA ASP A 54 -4.55 9.04 -3.74
C ASP A 54 -4.97 7.58 -3.94
N GLY A 55 -5.20 6.85 -2.86
CA GLY A 55 -5.74 5.48 -2.90
C GLY A 55 -7.14 5.41 -3.54
N ILE A 56 -8.05 6.33 -3.20
CA ILE A 56 -9.41 6.36 -3.79
C ILE A 56 -9.36 6.66 -5.28
N ASN A 57 -8.45 7.54 -5.73
CA ASN A 57 -8.29 7.89 -7.14
C ASN A 57 -7.89 6.70 -8.01
N LEU A 58 -7.32 5.64 -7.43
CA LEU A 58 -7.08 4.38 -8.15
C LEU A 58 -8.36 3.75 -8.70
N ARG A 59 -9.53 4.00 -8.10
CA ARG A 59 -10.82 3.47 -8.60
C ARG A 59 -11.16 4.05 -9.99
N TYR A 60 -10.84 5.31 -10.24
CA TYR A 60 -10.99 5.94 -11.55
C TYR A 60 -9.99 5.37 -12.57
N ARG A 61 -8.75 5.16 -12.14
CA ARG A 61 -7.71 4.52 -12.97
C ARG A 61 -8.13 3.10 -13.36
N PHE A 62 -8.59 2.30 -12.41
CA PHE A 62 -9.14 0.96 -12.66
C PHE A 62 -10.28 0.99 -13.69
N ALA A 63 -11.24 1.90 -13.52
CA ALA A 63 -12.34 2.04 -14.47
C ALA A 63 -11.84 2.32 -15.89
N THR A 64 -10.87 3.22 -16.01
CA THR A 64 -10.29 3.64 -17.30
C THR A 64 -9.50 2.50 -17.96
N GLU A 65 -8.65 1.80 -17.21
CA GLU A 65 -7.80 0.73 -17.74
C GLU A 65 -8.56 -0.54 -18.12
N ASN A 66 -9.77 -0.74 -17.57
CA ASN A 66 -10.57 -1.94 -17.81
C ASN A 66 -11.83 -1.66 -18.67
N ASP A 67 -11.92 -0.47 -19.29
CA ASP A 67 -13.06 -0.03 -20.10
C ASP A 67 -14.42 -0.14 -19.37
N ILE A 68 -14.41 0.12 -18.06
CA ILE A 68 -15.61 0.10 -17.21
C ILE A 68 -16.15 1.53 -17.06
N PRO A 69 -17.47 1.77 -17.27
CA PRO A 69 -18.05 3.07 -16.98
C PRO A 69 -17.84 3.46 -15.52
N TYR A 70 -17.18 4.60 -15.27
CA TYR A 70 -16.82 5.03 -13.91
C TYR A 70 -18.01 5.13 -12.96
N ALA A 71 -19.22 5.42 -13.46
CA ALA A 71 -20.45 5.40 -12.67
C ALA A 71 -20.70 4.04 -11.98
N GLN A 72 -20.40 2.92 -12.64
CA GLN A 72 -20.57 1.59 -12.03
C GLN A 72 -19.58 1.34 -10.89
N VAL A 73 -18.34 1.80 -11.06
CA VAL A 73 -17.32 1.76 -9.99
C VAL A 73 -17.74 2.66 -8.84
N MET A 74 -18.25 3.86 -9.13
CA MET A 74 -18.73 4.78 -8.11
C MET A 74 -19.91 4.22 -7.32
N ASP A 75 -20.89 3.61 -7.97
CA ASP A 75 -22.02 2.98 -7.30
C ASP A 75 -21.56 1.83 -6.38
N THR A 76 -20.58 1.03 -6.84
CA THR A 76 -20.00 -0.07 -6.05
C THR A 76 -19.27 0.43 -4.80
N PHE A 77 -18.52 1.52 -4.93
CA PHE A 77 -17.64 2.04 -3.89
C PHE A 77 -18.21 3.27 -3.16
N ASN A 78 -19.50 3.57 -3.35
CA ASN A 78 -20.14 4.73 -2.74
C ASN A 78 -20.06 4.64 -1.21
N GLY A 79 -19.50 5.68 -0.58
CA GLY A 79 -19.28 5.71 0.88
C GLY A 79 -18.22 4.72 1.40
N VAL A 80 -17.56 3.95 0.53
CA VAL A 80 -16.49 3.04 0.94
C VAL A 80 -15.20 3.84 1.12
N PRO A 81 -14.59 3.87 2.32
CA PRO A 81 -13.36 4.61 2.55
C PRO A 81 -12.17 3.97 1.82
N CYS A 82 -11.05 4.67 1.79
CA CYS A 82 -9.78 4.12 1.32
C CYS A 82 -9.34 2.95 2.23
N SER A 83 -9.00 1.83 1.61
CA SER A 83 -8.34 0.71 2.28
C SER A 83 -6.84 0.96 2.45
N LEU A 84 -6.23 0.23 3.38
CA LEU A 84 -4.78 0.27 3.57
C LEU A 84 -4.05 -0.23 2.32
N LEU A 85 -4.59 -1.24 1.65
CA LEU A 85 -4.04 -1.70 0.36
C LEU A 85 -4.09 -0.60 -0.71
N GLU A 86 -5.23 0.04 -0.93
CA GLU A 86 -5.36 1.14 -1.91
C GLU A 86 -4.34 2.26 -1.64
N MET A 87 -4.21 2.67 -0.38
CA MET A 87 -3.26 3.71 0.01
C MET A 87 -1.81 3.29 -0.28
N MET A 88 -1.41 2.08 0.10
CA MET A 88 -0.05 1.58 -0.15
C MET A 88 0.24 1.41 -1.65
N VAL A 89 -0.72 0.91 -2.44
CA VAL A 89 -0.56 0.78 -3.90
C VAL A 89 -0.42 2.16 -4.55
N ALA A 90 -1.25 3.13 -4.17
CA ALA A 90 -1.17 4.49 -4.70
C ALA A 90 0.16 5.16 -4.34
N LEU A 91 0.68 4.90 -3.15
CA LEU A 91 1.99 5.41 -2.74
C LEU A 91 3.12 4.79 -3.57
N ALA A 92 3.09 3.48 -3.81
CA ALA A 92 4.05 2.80 -4.68
C ALA A 92 4.01 3.31 -6.13
N LEU A 93 2.81 3.53 -6.69
CA LEU A 93 2.64 4.12 -8.01
C LEU A 93 3.16 5.56 -8.07
N ARG A 94 2.91 6.36 -7.02
CA ARG A 94 3.45 7.72 -6.96
C ARG A 94 4.98 7.75 -6.96
N ILE A 95 5.61 6.84 -6.22
CA ILE A 95 7.08 6.74 -6.21
C ILE A 95 7.57 6.45 -7.62
N GLU A 96 7.02 5.43 -8.26
CA GLU A 96 7.50 5.00 -9.57
C GLU A 96 7.20 6.00 -10.70
N GLU A 97 6.00 6.54 -10.74
CA GLU A 97 5.52 7.31 -11.89
C GLU A 97 5.78 8.82 -11.78
N HIS A 98 6.12 9.34 -10.59
CA HIS A 98 6.20 10.79 -10.37
C HIS A 98 7.45 11.28 -9.63
N ILE A 99 8.16 10.40 -8.91
CA ILE A 99 9.31 10.80 -8.08
C ILE A 99 10.60 10.17 -8.62
N MET A 100 10.58 8.84 -8.81
CA MET A 100 11.72 8.03 -9.24
C MET A 100 11.55 7.54 -10.69
N GLU A 101 10.82 8.28 -11.53
CA GLU A 101 10.53 7.88 -12.92
C GLU A 101 11.82 7.58 -13.68
N ASP A 102 11.97 6.34 -14.14
CA ASP A 102 13.10 5.90 -14.94
C ASP A 102 12.64 4.86 -15.98
N ALA A 103 12.53 5.29 -17.24
CA ALA A 103 12.11 4.43 -18.34
C ALA A 103 13.07 3.25 -18.61
N ALA A 104 14.32 3.32 -18.17
CA ALA A 104 15.30 2.25 -18.35
C ALA A 104 15.22 1.16 -17.26
N ALA A 105 14.70 1.49 -16.08
CA ALA A 105 14.66 0.57 -14.93
C ALA A 105 13.49 -0.43 -14.97
N GLY A 106 12.56 -0.27 -15.92
CA GLY A 106 11.32 -1.04 -15.97
C GLY A 106 10.36 -0.70 -14.82
N ASN A 107 9.27 -1.46 -14.66
CA ASN A 107 8.27 -1.19 -13.63
C ASN A 107 8.71 -1.74 -12.26
N ARG A 108 9.01 -0.84 -11.31
CA ARG A 108 9.39 -1.17 -9.93
C ARG A 108 8.28 -0.96 -8.90
N VAL A 109 7.03 -0.72 -9.31
CA VAL A 109 5.89 -0.52 -8.37
C VAL A 109 5.79 -1.62 -7.32
N GLY A 110 5.92 -2.89 -7.74
CA GLY A 110 5.94 -4.02 -6.80
C GLY A 110 7.07 -3.91 -5.78
N GLN A 111 8.28 -3.51 -6.19
CA GLN A 111 9.42 -3.38 -5.27
C GLN A 111 9.14 -2.32 -4.19
N TRP A 112 8.63 -1.16 -4.57
CA TRP A 112 8.24 -0.10 -3.63
C TRP A 112 7.17 -0.57 -2.65
N PHE A 113 6.15 -1.27 -3.15
CA PHE A 113 5.11 -1.84 -2.30
C PHE A 113 5.66 -2.85 -1.30
N TRP A 114 6.47 -3.81 -1.75
CA TRP A 114 7.02 -4.85 -0.89
C TRP A 114 8.05 -4.31 0.11
N ASN A 115 8.76 -3.21 -0.20
CA ASN A 115 9.59 -2.51 0.77
C ASN A 115 8.76 -1.98 1.95
N MET A 116 7.56 -1.45 1.69
CA MET A 116 6.64 -1.04 2.76
C MET A 116 6.14 -2.24 3.58
N VAL A 117 5.81 -3.36 2.92
CA VAL A 117 5.39 -4.60 3.60
C VAL A 117 6.51 -5.17 4.48
N VAL A 118 7.77 -5.10 4.02
CA VAL A 118 8.95 -5.47 4.81
C VAL A 118 9.12 -4.55 6.01
N SER A 119 9.03 -3.24 5.81
CA SER A 119 9.15 -2.23 6.88
C SER A 119 8.08 -2.41 7.97
N LEU A 120 6.84 -2.73 7.59
CA LEU A 120 5.75 -3.06 8.52
C LEU A 120 6.03 -4.34 9.33
N GLY A 121 6.84 -5.25 8.78
CA GLY A 121 7.11 -6.58 9.35
C GLY A 121 6.12 -7.65 8.90
N LEU A 122 5.49 -7.49 7.73
CA LEU A 122 4.46 -8.39 7.19
C LEU A 122 4.99 -9.36 6.12
N ALA A 123 6.22 -9.18 5.63
CA ALA A 123 6.76 -9.92 4.47
C ALA A 123 6.82 -11.45 4.62
N ALA A 124 6.83 -11.97 5.84
CA ALA A 124 6.82 -13.42 6.11
C ALA A 124 5.42 -14.05 6.10
N MET A 125 4.37 -13.27 5.84
CA MET A 125 2.96 -13.71 5.87
C MET A 125 2.45 -14.11 4.47
N ASP A 126 3.15 -15.03 3.82
CA ASP A 126 2.57 -15.75 2.68
C ASP A 126 1.32 -16.54 3.11
N ASP A 127 0.53 -17.02 2.16
CA ASP A 127 -0.76 -17.65 2.44
C ASP A 127 -0.68 -18.89 3.35
N ASN A 128 0.43 -19.62 3.33
CA ASN A 128 0.66 -20.77 4.20
C ASN A 128 1.00 -20.36 5.64
N ARG A 129 1.47 -19.11 5.83
CA ARG A 129 1.94 -18.57 7.11
C ARG A 129 1.10 -17.41 7.64
N PHE A 130 0.08 -17.01 6.90
CA PHE A 130 -0.76 -15.86 7.24
C PHE A 130 -1.46 -16.07 8.59
N SER A 131 -1.25 -15.10 9.49
CA SER A 131 -1.87 -15.03 10.81
C SER A 131 -2.57 -13.68 10.92
N GLU A 132 -3.90 -13.70 10.90
CA GLU A 132 -4.71 -12.49 11.01
C GLU A 132 -4.46 -11.76 12.33
N GLU A 133 -4.36 -12.49 13.45
CA GLU A 133 -4.06 -11.92 14.76
C GLU A 133 -2.75 -11.10 14.75
N ARG A 134 -1.69 -11.67 14.17
CA ARG A 134 -0.39 -10.97 14.05
C ARG A 134 -0.49 -9.78 13.10
N ALA A 135 -1.20 -9.92 11.99
CA ALA A 135 -1.40 -8.82 11.04
C ALA A 135 -2.17 -7.66 11.69
N VAL A 136 -3.24 -7.95 12.45
CA VAL A 136 -3.99 -6.96 13.23
C VAL A 136 -3.10 -6.26 14.25
N SER A 137 -2.27 -6.99 15.00
CA SER A 137 -1.35 -6.39 15.96
C SER A 137 -0.34 -5.45 15.28
N ILE A 138 0.20 -5.83 14.13
CA ILE A 138 1.15 -5.01 13.36
C ILE A 138 0.47 -3.75 12.84
N ILE A 139 -0.70 -3.87 12.22
CA ILE A 139 -1.41 -2.70 11.68
C ILE A 139 -1.90 -1.78 12.80
N ASN A 140 -2.36 -2.30 13.93
CA ASN A 140 -2.71 -1.45 15.08
C ASN A 140 -1.49 -0.64 15.57
N ARG A 141 -0.29 -1.23 15.61
CA ARG A 141 0.93 -0.50 15.96
C ARG A 141 1.24 0.61 14.96
N PHE A 142 1.04 0.35 13.67
CA PHE A 142 1.16 1.37 12.61
C PHE A 142 0.13 2.49 12.80
N ASP A 143 -1.15 2.16 12.99
CA ASP A 143 -2.25 3.10 13.17
C ASP A 143 -2.01 4.05 14.38
N HIS A 144 -1.43 3.55 15.48
CA HIS A 144 -1.15 4.34 16.69
C HIS A 144 0.23 5.03 16.67
N ARG A 145 1.02 4.85 15.60
CA ARG A 145 2.42 5.32 15.51
C ARG A 145 3.33 4.80 16.64
N ASP A 146 3.04 3.60 17.14
CA ASP A 146 3.81 2.90 18.18
C ASP A 146 5.00 2.09 17.62
N TYR A 147 5.39 2.36 16.37
CA TYR A 147 6.57 1.75 15.74
C TYR A 147 7.87 2.39 16.25
N GLN A 148 9.03 1.93 15.77
CA GLN A 148 10.32 2.44 16.25
C GLN A 148 10.60 3.87 15.73
N PRO A 149 11.40 4.69 16.44
CA PRO A 149 11.71 6.06 16.02
C PRO A 149 12.37 6.17 14.63
N ASN A 150 13.05 5.12 14.19
CA ASN A 150 13.65 5.04 12.85
C ASN A 150 12.65 4.59 11.76
N GLY A 151 11.38 4.39 12.11
CA GLY A 151 10.34 3.95 11.20
C GLY A 151 10.13 2.43 11.13
N ALA A 152 10.94 1.60 11.80
CA ALA A 152 10.76 0.15 11.79
C ALA A 152 9.42 -0.26 12.44
N GLY A 153 8.57 -0.92 11.66
CA GLY A 153 7.17 -1.20 11.99
C GLY A 153 6.16 -0.21 11.41
N GLY A 154 6.62 0.83 10.71
CA GLY A 154 5.84 1.72 9.84
C GLY A 154 6.10 1.42 8.35
N LEU A 155 5.72 2.33 7.45
CA LEU A 155 5.86 2.11 5.99
C LEU A 155 7.30 2.24 5.50
N PHE A 156 8.13 3.04 6.17
CA PHE A 156 9.51 3.29 5.75
C PHE A 156 10.45 3.20 6.95
N THR A 157 11.50 2.41 6.83
CA THR A 157 12.54 2.26 7.86
C THR A 157 13.83 2.89 7.38
N LEU A 158 14.44 3.74 8.21
CA LEU A 158 15.76 4.32 7.99
C LEU A 158 16.82 3.62 8.82
N SER A 159 18.01 3.48 8.23
CA SER A 159 19.23 3.01 8.90
C SER A 159 19.89 4.13 9.71
N HIS A 160 19.83 5.36 9.21
CA HIS A 160 20.47 6.55 9.78
C HIS A 160 19.47 7.72 9.88
N PRO A 161 18.40 7.59 10.69
CA PRO A 161 17.39 8.64 10.82
C PRO A 161 17.99 9.92 11.39
N THR A 162 17.72 11.07 10.76
CA THR A 162 18.07 12.39 11.29
C THR A 162 17.01 12.95 12.24
N GLU A 163 15.78 12.44 12.15
CA GLU A 163 14.62 12.84 12.94
C GLU A 163 13.78 11.62 13.34
N ASP A 164 12.88 11.78 14.31
CA ASP A 164 11.95 10.73 14.71
C ASP A 164 10.83 10.58 13.65
N MET A 165 10.85 9.46 12.92
CA MET A 165 9.91 9.15 11.84
C MET A 165 8.44 9.15 12.31
N ARG A 166 8.17 8.97 13.60
CA ARG A 166 6.81 8.99 14.16
C ARG A 166 6.23 10.41 14.24
N GLN A 167 7.07 11.44 14.12
CA GLN A 167 6.63 12.84 14.13
C GLN A 167 6.37 13.38 12.72
N LEU A 168 6.78 12.65 11.69
CA LEU A 168 6.63 13.04 10.29
C LEU A 168 5.35 12.47 9.68
N ASP A 169 4.71 13.20 8.77
CA ASP A 169 3.67 12.60 7.91
C ASP A 169 4.28 11.59 6.92
N ILE A 170 3.45 10.78 6.28
CA ILE A 170 3.91 9.71 5.38
C ILE A 170 4.69 10.28 4.19
N TRP A 171 4.39 11.50 3.73
CA TRP A 171 5.14 12.13 2.66
C TRP A 171 6.60 12.38 3.05
N TYR A 172 6.81 13.02 4.20
CA TYR A 172 8.17 13.29 4.68
C TYR A 172 8.92 12.02 5.05
N GLN A 173 8.24 11.01 5.62
CA GLN A 173 8.83 9.69 5.82
C GLN A 173 9.30 9.06 4.50
N LEU A 174 8.48 9.13 3.45
CA LEU A 174 8.84 8.65 2.12
C LEU A 174 10.05 9.41 1.56
N MET A 175 10.04 10.75 1.61
CA MET A 175 11.14 11.56 1.08
C MET A 175 12.47 11.25 1.78
N ALA A 176 12.44 11.09 3.11
CA ALA A 176 13.61 10.69 3.88
C ALA A 176 14.11 9.28 3.49
N TYR A 177 13.20 8.34 3.26
CA TYR A 177 13.54 6.98 2.82
C TYR A 177 14.18 6.94 1.44
N LEU A 178 13.63 7.66 0.46
CA LEU A 178 14.19 7.75 -0.88
C LEU A 178 15.58 8.42 -0.87
N ASN A 179 15.75 9.46 -0.05
CA ASN A 179 17.04 10.15 0.08
C ASN A 179 18.14 9.27 0.73
N GLU A 180 17.79 8.40 1.69
CA GLU A 180 18.78 7.49 2.30
C GLU A 180 19.20 6.35 1.36
N ASN A 181 18.26 5.86 0.54
CA ASN A 181 18.44 4.61 -0.20
C ASN A 181 18.79 4.80 -1.68
N GLU A 182 19.22 6.02 -2.09
CA GLU A 182 19.67 6.41 -3.45
C GLU A 182 19.54 5.27 -4.49
N PHE A 183 18.37 5.19 -5.14
CA PHE A 183 18.11 4.19 -6.18
C PHE A 183 18.54 4.69 -7.56
#